data_AF-A0A383BPX1-F1
#
_entry.id   AF-A0A383BPX1-F1
#
_cell.length_a   1.000
_cell.length_b   1.000
_cell.length_c   1.000
_cell.angle_alpha   90.00
_cell.angle_beta   90.00
_cell.angle_gamma   90.00
#
_symmetry.space_group_name_H-M   'P 1'
#
loop_
_entity.id
_entity.type
_entity.pdbx_description
1 polymer ?
#
loop_
_entity_poly.entity_id
_entity_poly.type
_entity_poly.pdbx_seq_one_letter_code
_entity_poly.pdbx_strand_id
1 'polypeptide(L)' 'MVLKTKKYGIIGIALKVLDGNQRACETATMATLNHLGVLKEKEKALLSKHETMQLYNHRHIHTGDIIAKINN' A
#
# COMPACT_ATOMS: atom_id res chain seq x y z
N MET A 1 -3.90 10.15 -3.85
CA MET A 1 -3.22 9.40 -4.93
C MET A 1 -3.79 9.84 -6.27
N VAL A 2 -2.96 9.93 -7.31
CA VAL A 2 -3.41 10.28 -8.67
C VAL A 2 -2.94 9.18 -9.61
N LEU A 3 -3.86 8.60 -10.37
CA LEU A 3 -3.60 7.54 -11.34
C LEU A 3 -3.87 8.06 -12.75
N LYS A 4 -2.91 7.89 -13.65
CA LYS A 4 -3.11 8.15 -15.08
C LYS A 4 -3.45 6.83 -15.76
N THR A 5 -4.74 6.63 -16.05
CA THR A 5 -5.22 5.45 -16.75
C THR A 5 -5.24 5.67 -18.26
N LYS A 6 -5.04 4.61 -19.04
CA LYS A 6 -5.12 4.70 -20.51
C LYS A 6 -6.53 4.96 -21.01
N LYS A 7 -7.54 4.38 -20.35
CA LYS A 7 -8.94 4.41 -20.79
C LYS A 7 -9.74 5.60 -20.25
N TYR A 8 -9.54 5.98 -18.99
CA TYR A 8 -10.38 6.95 -18.27
C TYR A 8 -9.64 8.25 -17.94
N GLY A 9 -8.43 8.44 -18.42
CA GLY A 9 -7.62 9.62 -18.13
C GLY A 9 -7.14 9.66 -16.67
N ILE A 10 -7.09 10.85 -16.08
CA ILE A 10 -6.59 11.09 -14.73
C ILE A 10 -7.69 10.79 -13.71
N ILE A 11 -7.39 9.93 -12.73
CA ILE A 11 -8.28 9.59 -11.62
C ILE A 11 -7.62 9.99 -10.31
N GLY A 12 -8.30 10.77 -9.49
CA GLY A 12 -7.91 11.07 -8.11
C GLY A 12 -8.55 10.09 -7.13
N ILE A 13 -7.74 9.53 -6.22
CA ILE A 13 -8.19 8.64 -5.15
C ILE A 13 -7.78 9.24 -3.81
N ALA A 14 -8.76 9.46 -2.93
CA ALA A 14 -8.54 9.77 -1.53
C ALA A 14 -8.60 8.46 -0.72
N LEU A 15 -7.51 8.11 -0.04
CA LEU A 15 -7.43 6.93 0.82
C LEU A 15 -7.31 7.39 2.28
N LYS A 16 -8.33 7.11 3.09
CA LYS A 16 -8.31 7.39 4.53
C LYS A 16 -7.96 6.11 5.29
N VAL A 17 -6.85 6.13 6.01
CA VAL A 17 -6.38 5.00 6.84
C VAL A 17 -6.57 5.36 8.31
N LEU A 18 -7.30 4.52 9.05
CA LEU A 18 -7.60 4.71 10.48
C LEU A 18 -6.68 3.84 11.35
N ASP A 19 -5.40 4.19 11.42
CA ASP A 19 -4.34 3.42 12.12
C ASP A 19 -3.76 4.17 13.35
N GLY A 20 -4.25 5.38 13.66
CA GLY A 20 -3.70 6.23 14.72
C GLY A 20 -2.28 6.76 14.45
N ASN A 21 -1.63 6.29 13.38
CA ASN A 21 -0.35 6.73 12.83
C ASN A 21 -0.39 6.53 11.29
N GLN A 22 0.67 6.90 10.58
CA GLN A 22 0.83 6.73 9.13
C GLN A 22 1.48 5.41 8.73
N ARG A 23 1.74 4.50 9.69
CA ARG A 23 2.52 3.27 9.45
C ARG A 23 1.82 2.31 8.49
N ALA A 24 0.49 2.23 8.56
CA ALA A 24 -0.30 1.41 7.64
C ALA A 24 -0.54 2.03 6.26
N CYS A 25 -0.16 3.29 6.02
CA CYS A 25 -0.49 3.99 4.77
C CYS A 25 0.10 3.32 3.53
N GLU A 26 1.37 2.91 3.59
CA GLU A 26 2.05 2.28 2.44
C GLU A 26 1.39 0.95 2.09
N THR A 27 1.20 0.10 3.10
CA THR A 27 0.62 -1.23 2.94
C THR A 27 -0.85 -1.16 2.51
N ALA A 28 -1.64 -0.24 3.05
CA ALA A 28 -3.02 -0.02 2.61
C ALA A 28 -3.09 0.52 1.17
N THR A 29 -2.16 1.39 0.78
CA THR A 29 -2.05 1.90 -0.59
C THR A 29 -1.72 0.77 -1.55
N MET A 30 -0.76 -0.10 -1.20
CA MET A 30 -0.39 -1.27 -2.01
C MET A 30 -1.56 -2.25 -2.17
N ALA A 31 -2.27 -2.57 -1.08
CA ALA A 31 -3.46 -3.42 -1.15
C ALA A 31 -4.53 -2.83 -2.08
N THR A 32 -4.77 -1.52 -2.00
CA THR A 32 -5.72 -0.80 -2.86
C THR A 32 -5.29 -0.84 -4.33
N LEU A 33 -4.03 -0.52 -4.63
CA LEU A 33 -3.48 -0.53 -5.99
C LEU A 33 -3.52 -1.93 -6.62
N ASN A 34 -3.18 -2.96 -5.83
CA ASN A 34 -3.24 -4.36 -6.26
C ASN A 34 -4.68 -4.79 -6.55
N HIS A 35 -5.64 -4.44 -5.68
CA HIS A 35 -7.05 -4.77 -5.89
C HIS A 35 -7.65 -4.07 -7.13
N LEU A 36 -7.24 -2.83 -7.40
CA LEU A 36 -7.65 -2.10 -8.60
C LEU A 36 -6.96 -2.60 -9.89
N GLY A 37 -5.93 -3.44 -9.78
CA GLY A 37 -5.21 -3.99 -10.95
C GLY A 37 -4.48 -2.92 -11.78
N VAL A 38 -4.03 -1.84 -11.14
CA VAL A 38 -3.46 -0.67 -11.85
C VAL A 38 -1.93 -0.71 -12.01
N LEU A 39 -1.26 -1.63 -11.33
CA LEU A 39 0.19 -1.83 -11.42
C LEU A 39 0.52 -2.95 -12.40
N LYS A 40 1.53 -2.75 -13.24
CA LYS A 40 2.14 -3.84 -14.02
C LYS A 40 3.02 -4.71 -13.12
N GLU A 41 3.25 -5.96 -13.50
CA GLU A 41 4.12 -6.89 -12.74
C GLU A 41 5.50 -6.31 -12.41
N LYS A 42 6.14 -5.59 -13.35
CA LYS A 42 7.43 -4.93 -13.11
C LYS A 42 7.33 -3.81 -12.06
N GLU A 43 6.25 -3.04 -12.08
CA GLU A 43 6.01 -1.95 -11.12
C GLU A 43 5.70 -2.53 -9.73
N LYS A 44 4.92 -3.60 -9.67
CA LYS A 44 4.63 -4.34 -8.45
C LYS A 44 5.90 -4.91 -7.81
N ALA A 45 6.79 -5.50 -8.60
CA ALA A 45 8.08 -6.00 -8.11
C ALA A 45 8.93 -4.89 -7.48
N LEU A 46 8.99 -3.71 -8.10
CA LEU A 46 9.72 -2.55 -7.56
C LEU A 46 9.12 -2.00 -6.25
N LEU A 47 7.82 -2.18 -6.06
CA LEU A 47 7.08 -1.70 -4.89
C LEU A 47 6.85 -2.78 -3.82
N SER A 48 7.34 -4.00 -4.02
CA SER A 48 7.15 -5.15 -3.13
C SER A 48 7.51 -4.86 -1.67
N LYS A 49 8.54 -4.04 -1.42
CA LYS A 49 8.94 -3.61 -0.06
C LYS A 49 7.87 -2.85 0.71
N HIS A 50 6.87 -2.30 0.04
CA HIS A 50 5.77 -1.53 0.63
C HIS A 50 4.52 -2.39 0.89
N GLU A 51 4.50 -3.65 0.44
CA GLU A 51 3.38 -4.58 0.68
C GLU A 51 3.30 -5.02 2.15
N THR A 52 4.39 -4.92 2.89
CA THR A 52 4.45 -5.25 4.31
C THR A 52 5.38 -4.28 5.02
N MET A 53 4.89 -3.64 6.08
CA MET A 53 5.70 -2.74 6.91
C MET A 53 6.16 -3.49 8.16
N GLN A 54 7.48 -3.67 8.30
CA GLN A 54 8.07 -4.30 9.47
C GLN A 54 8.16 -3.32 10.64
N LEU A 55 7.73 -3.74 11.82
CA LEU A 55 7.77 -2.94 13.03
C LEU A 55 8.95 -3.34 13.90
N TYR A 56 9.75 -2.35 14.28
CA TYR A 56 10.87 -2.50 15.19
C TYR A 56 10.65 -1.64 16.44
N ASN A 57 11.04 -2.15 17.60
CA ASN A 57 11.08 -1.32 18.81
C ASN A 57 12.32 -0.40 18.80
N HIS A 58 12.45 0.44 19.83
CA HIS A 58 13.58 1.35 20.00
C HIS A 58 14.96 0.65 20.03
N ARG A 59 15.01 -0.65 20.36
CA ARG A 59 16.22 -1.47 20.36
C ARG A 59 16.45 -2.21 19.04
N HIS A 60 15.73 -1.86 17.97
CA HIS A 60 15.78 -2.52 16.66
C HIS A 60 15.40 -4.01 16.69
N ILE A 61 14.64 -4.44 17.70
CA ILE A 61 14.10 -5.80 17.74
C ILE A 61 12.80 -5.80 16.95
N HIS A 62 12.63 -6.77 16.04
CA HIS A 62 11.38 -6.97 15.30
C HIS A 62 10.24 -7.29 16.27
N THR A 63 9.12 -6.59 16.10
CA THR A 63 7.94 -6.66 16.98
C THR A 63 6.68 -7.10 16.27
N GLY A 64 6.71 -7.21 14.95
CA GLY A 64 5.58 -7.62 14.13
C GLY A 64 5.56 -6.92 12.78
N ASP A 65 4.52 -7.19 12.01
CA ASP A 65 4.35 -6.70 10.65
C ASP A 65 2.96 -6.12 10.47
N ILE A 66 2.86 -5.03 9.70
CA ILE A 66 1.58 -4.51 9.23
C ILE A 66 1.33 -5.07 7.83
N ILE A 67 0.19 -5.74 7.67
CA ILE A 67 -0.31 -6.28 6.42
C ILE A 67 -1.71 -5.73 6.13
N ALA A 68 -2.06 -5.62 4.85
CA ALA A 68 -3.38 -5.18 4.41
C ALA A 68 -3.95 -6.20 3.42
N LYS A 69 -5.21 -6.56 3.63
CA LYS A 69 -5.96 -7.47 2.77
C LYS A 69 -7.34 -6.88 2.51
N ILE A 70 -7.82 -7.01 1.28
CA ILE A 70 -9.19 -6.67 0.91
C ILE A 70 -9.95 -7.99 0.81
N ASN A 71 -11.00 -8.12 1.61
CA ASN A 71 -11.90 -9.27 1.57
C ASN A 71 -13.10 -8.91 0.68
N ASN A 72 -13.40 -9.79 -0.28
CA ASN A 72 -14.60 -9.72 -1.12
C ASN A 72 -15.69 -10.60 -0.56
#